data_AF-A0A938MGX5-F1
#
_entry.id   AF-A0A938MGX5-F1
#
_cell.length_a   1.000
_cell.length_b   1.000
_cell.length_c   1.000
_cell.angle_alpha   90.00
_cell.angle_beta   90.00
_cell.angle_gamma   90.00
#
_symmetry.space_group_name_H-M   'P 1'
#
loop_
_entity.id
_entity.type
_entity.pdbx_description
1 polymer ?
#
loop_
_entity_poly.entity_id
_entity_poly.type
_entity_poly.pdbx_seq_one_letter_code
_entity_poly.pdbx_strand_id
1 'polypeptide(L)'
;YLKKAARLMMPALMDTAYIGKQVGQNGRSAARFFYWWEAYAKTLPTHPEVSLLCHLENAADIAFPTYGRGGAVMRGAFEPGKSGTGYLSRKTDESGRNYVFFPTEGNVAKKEGTVEFWLKPLNDLAAYRYRRVISSGSYNSPEEFFLWLDAQGLTFSNRIGQAATTLAATGLTWKPGEAHHVAITWGDDGFALHVDGRLKQATRVPSPLALDETLIVGDPSNGLDAVVDELKVSKTVRRDFDGACAAVTPPPVSDLRAVACGRGNVRLTWTAPLPDASNGVTGRYLVKYYTESLNEQNWAEGEDVPCAFAPGTAETPEVMLVKGLPLKRLWFSVRIENERQFQSPLSNVAAAMVE
;
A
#
# COMPACT_ATOMS: atom_id res chain seq x y z
N TYR A 1 -16.22 -42.00 -12.05
CA TYR A 1 -16.21 -40.56 -12.41
C TYR A 1 -15.94 -39.66 -11.20
N LEU A 2 -16.60 -39.82 -10.05
CA LEU A 2 -16.27 -39.08 -8.81
C LEU A 2 -14.86 -39.32 -8.25
N LYS A 3 -14.31 -40.55 -8.34
CA LYS A 3 -12.90 -40.84 -7.99
C LYS A 3 -11.87 -40.18 -8.92
N LYS A 4 -12.26 -39.75 -10.13
CA LYS A 4 -11.37 -39.07 -11.10
C LYS A 4 -11.36 -37.56 -10.83
N ALA A 5 -12.48 -37.00 -10.38
CA ALA A 5 -12.59 -35.62 -9.90
C ALA A 5 -11.82 -35.40 -8.58
N ALA A 6 -11.89 -36.34 -7.64
CA ALA A 6 -11.10 -36.28 -6.40
C ALA A 6 -9.57 -36.33 -6.64
N ARG A 7 -9.13 -36.99 -7.73
CA ARG A 7 -7.71 -37.02 -8.15
C ARG A 7 -7.23 -35.71 -8.79
N LEU A 8 -8.14 -34.91 -9.34
CA LEU A 8 -7.87 -33.58 -9.89
C LEU A 8 -7.98 -32.47 -8.81
N MET A 9 -8.52 -32.80 -7.63
CA MET A 9 -8.73 -31.89 -6.50
C MET A 9 -7.65 -31.97 -5.42
N MET A 10 -6.49 -32.59 -5.66
CA MET A 10 -5.36 -32.51 -4.72
C MET A 10 -4.38 -31.41 -5.15
N PRO A 11 -4.32 -30.27 -4.43
CA PRO A 11 -3.36 -29.20 -4.71
C PRO A 11 -1.90 -29.67 -4.57
N ALA A 12 -1.65 -30.74 -3.80
CA ALA A 12 -0.32 -31.25 -3.50
C ALA A 12 0.37 -32.03 -4.62
N LEU A 13 -0.29 -32.30 -5.76
CA LEU A 13 0.29 -33.10 -6.87
C LEU A 13 0.21 -32.41 -8.25
N MET A 14 -0.32 -31.20 -8.34
CA MET A 14 -0.22 -30.42 -9.58
C MET A 14 1.10 -29.64 -9.56
N ASP A 15 2.15 -30.30 -10.04
CA ASP A 15 3.36 -29.61 -10.47
C ASP A 15 2.96 -28.44 -11.38
N THR A 16 3.28 -27.21 -10.96
CA THR A 16 2.96 -25.97 -11.67
C THR A 16 3.55 -25.97 -13.09
N ALA A 17 4.60 -26.77 -13.35
CA ALA A 17 5.13 -27.02 -14.68
C ALA A 17 4.16 -27.78 -15.60
N TYR A 18 3.24 -28.58 -15.06
CA TYR A 18 2.26 -29.36 -15.83
C TYR A 18 1.14 -28.49 -16.42
N ILE A 19 0.72 -27.45 -15.68
CA ILE A 19 -0.32 -26.49 -16.15
C ILE A 19 0.26 -25.63 -17.28
N GLY A 20 1.47 -25.07 -17.12
CA GLY A 20 2.13 -24.29 -18.17
C GLY A 20 2.40 -25.08 -19.46
N LYS A 21 2.80 -26.36 -19.35
CA LYS A 21 3.04 -27.23 -20.52
C LYS A 21 1.78 -27.59 -21.30
N GLN A 22 0.66 -27.86 -20.62
CA GLN A 22 -0.60 -28.23 -21.29
C GLN A 22 -1.28 -27.03 -21.96
N VAL A 23 -1.24 -25.85 -21.33
CA VAL A 23 -1.84 -24.62 -21.86
C VAL A 23 -1.14 -24.15 -23.14
N GLY A 24 0.18 -24.37 -23.26
CA GLY A 24 0.94 -24.01 -24.46
C GLY A 24 0.86 -25.00 -25.64
N GLN A 25 0.48 -26.26 -25.43
CA GLN A 25 0.64 -27.30 -26.46
C GLN A 25 -0.66 -27.82 -27.11
N ASN A 26 -1.84 -27.65 -26.51
CA ASN A 26 -3.08 -28.23 -27.05
C ASN A 26 -4.23 -27.23 -27.09
N GLY A 27 -4.29 -26.43 -28.16
CA GLY A 27 -5.37 -25.47 -28.46
C GLY A 27 -6.76 -26.07 -28.74
N ARG A 28 -7.19 -27.11 -28.01
CA ARG A 28 -8.53 -27.72 -28.12
C ARG A 28 -9.28 -27.91 -26.79
N SER A 29 -8.74 -27.46 -25.65
CA SER A 29 -9.39 -27.62 -24.32
C SER A 29 -9.57 -26.33 -23.51
N ALA A 30 -9.18 -25.17 -24.05
CA ALA A 30 -9.28 -23.87 -23.35
C ALA A 30 -10.69 -23.60 -22.80
N ALA A 31 -11.75 -23.88 -23.56
CA ALA A 31 -13.14 -23.66 -23.12
C ALA A 31 -13.53 -24.49 -21.88
N ARG A 32 -13.01 -25.72 -21.73
CA ARG A 32 -13.25 -26.53 -20.52
C ARG A 32 -12.42 -26.05 -19.34
N PHE A 33 -11.19 -25.60 -19.58
CA PHE A 33 -10.36 -24.96 -18.55
C PHE A 33 -11.05 -23.69 -18.04
N PHE A 34 -11.49 -22.79 -18.92
CA PHE A 34 -12.21 -21.56 -18.55
C PHE A 34 -13.52 -21.86 -17.81
N TYR A 35 -14.28 -22.88 -18.19
CA TYR A 35 -15.51 -23.26 -17.48
C TYR A 35 -15.25 -23.67 -16.01
N TRP A 36 -14.24 -24.51 -15.76
CA TRP A 36 -13.89 -24.95 -14.39
C TRP A 36 -13.12 -23.88 -13.61
N TRP A 37 -12.32 -23.08 -14.31
CA TRP A 37 -11.62 -21.92 -13.76
C TRP A 37 -12.60 -20.85 -13.27
N GLU A 38 -13.62 -20.50 -14.07
CA GLU A 38 -14.65 -19.56 -13.64
C GLU A 38 -15.45 -20.08 -12.44
N ALA A 39 -15.75 -21.38 -12.42
CA ALA A 39 -16.42 -22.00 -11.28
C ALA A 39 -15.57 -21.89 -10.01
N TYR A 40 -14.25 -22.09 -10.11
CA TYR A 40 -13.31 -21.95 -9.00
C TYR A 40 -13.11 -20.47 -8.59
N ALA A 41 -12.94 -19.57 -9.55
CA ALA A 41 -12.74 -18.14 -9.27
C ALA A 41 -13.92 -17.51 -8.52
N LYS A 42 -15.15 -18.02 -8.75
CA LYS A 42 -16.35 -17.64 -7.98
C LYS A 42 -16.34 -18.12 -6.52
N THR A 43 -15.45 -19.04 -6.15
CA THR A 43 -15.31 -19.54 -4.77
C THR A 43 -14.21 -18.85 -3.97
N LEU A 44 -13.40 -17.99 -4.61
CA LEU A 44 -12.37 -17.25 -3.90
C LEU A 44 -12.99 -16.23 -2.94
N PRO A 45 -12.35 -15.97 -1.78
CA PRO A 45 -12.82 -14.97 -0.84
C PRO A 45 -13.01 -13.61 -1.52
N THR A 46 -14.14 -12.95 -1.24
CA THR A 46 -14.38 -11.58 -1.70
C THR A 46 -14.06 -10.60 -0.59
N HIS A 47 -13.39 -9.50 -0.92
CA HIS A 47 -13.18 -8.39 0.01
C HIS A 47 -14.11 -7.21 -0.34
N PRO A 48 -14.66 -6.47 0.64
CA PRO A 48 -15.54 -5.34 0.37
C PRO A 48 -14.85 -4.25 -0.47
N GLU A 49 -13.57 -3.99 -0.20
CA GLU A 49 -12.82 -2.87 -0.81
C GLU A 49 -11.74 -3.29 -1.81
N VAL A 50 -11.36 -4.57 -1.83
CA VAL A 50 -10.25 -5.08 -2.65
C VAL A 50 -10.81 -6.04 -3.69
N SER A 51 -10.48 -5.83 -4.95
CA SER A 51 -10.92 -6.67 -6.07
C SER A 51 -9.84 -7.65 -6.53
N LEU A 52 -8.56 -7.36 -6.28
CA LEU A 52 -7.44 -8.27 -6.49
C LEU A 52 -6.38 -8.05 -5.40
N LEU A 53 -5.89 -9.14 -4.80
CA LEU A 53 -4.70 -9.14 -3.94
C LEU A 53 -3.89 -10.39 -4.24
N CYS A 54 -2.72 -10.21 -4.84
CA CYS A 54 -1.80 -11.27 -5.18
C CYS A 54 -0.40 -10.90 -4.66
N HIS A 55 0.18 -11.77 -3.84
CA HIS A 55 1.51 -11.53 -3.27
C HIS A 55 2.62 -11.74 -4.29
N LEU A 56 2.35 -12.39 -5.43
CA LEU A 56 3.32 -12.71 -6.48
C LEU A 56 4.44 -13.65 -5.99
N GLU A 57 4.14 -14.51 -5.02
CA GLU A 57 5.12 -15.40 -4.38
C GLU A 57 5.57 -16.54 -5.29
N ASN A 58 4.68 -17.00 -6.17
CA ASN A 58 4.96 -18.05 -7.14
C ASN A 58 3.80 -18.17 -8.13
N ALA A 59 3.93 -19.08 -9.10
CA ALA A 59 2.88 -19.35 -10.09
C ALA A 59 1.56 -19.82 -9.46
N ALA A 60 1.58 -20.50 -8.30
CA ALA A 60 0.36 -20.94 -7.64
C ALA A 60 -0.36 -19.77 -6.95
N ASP A 61 0.37 -18.87 -6.28
CA ASP A 61 -0.21 -17.63 -5.72
C ASP A 61 -0.80 -16.73 -6.82
N ILE A 62 -0.15 -16.64 -7.98
CA ILE A 62 -0.70 -15.92 -9.14
C ILE A 62 -1.99 -16.57 -9.66
N ALA A 63 -2.02 -17.91 -9.75
CA ALA A 63 -3.22 -18.63 -10.17
C ALA A 63 -4.34 -18.55 -9.12
N PHE A 64 -4.00 -18.43 -7.84
CA PHE A 64 -4.91 -18.50 -6.71
C PHE A 64 -4.62 -17.35 -5.72
N PRO A 65 -4.87 -16.11 -6.14
CA PRO A 65 -4.57 -14.94 -5.31
C PRO A 65 -5.46 -14.92 -4.07
N THR A 66 -5.00 -14.21 -3.03
CA THR A 66 -5.77 -14.01 -1.79
C THR A 66 -7.18 -13.47 -2.07
N TYR A 67 -7.29 -12.52 -3.00
CA TYR A 67 -8.57 -12.00 -3.51
C TYR A 67 -8.54 -11.87 -5.03
N GLY A 68 -9.71 -11.97 -5.67
CA GLY A 68 -9.88 -11.69 -7.10
C GLY A 68 -9.73 -12.92 -7.98
N ARG A 69 -9.91 -12.73 -9.29
CA ARG A 69 -9.71 -13.78 -10.30
C ARG A 69 -8.21 -13.93 -10.57
N GLY A 70 -7.69 -15.15 -10.45
CA GLY A 70 -6.28 -15.43 -10.67
C GLY A 70 -5.79 -15.17 -12.10
N GLY A 71 -4.47 -15.16 -12.23
CA GLY A 71 -3.74 -14.92 -13.45
C GLY A 71 -2.90 -16.12 -13.90
N ALA A 72 -1.96 -15.87 -14.80
CA ALA A 72 -0.96 -16.84 -15.20
C ALA A 72 0.41 -16.20 -15.45
N VAL A 73 1.46 -17.00 -15.25
CA VAL A 73 2.85 -16.65 -15.56
C VAL A 73 3.16 -17.08 -16.98
N MET A 74 3.52 -16.13 -17.86
CA MET A 74 3.95 -16.48 -19.22
C MET A 74 5.39 -16.97 -19.26
N ARG A 75 6.28 -16.23 -18.59
CA ARG A 75 7.67 -16.56 -18.30
C ARG A 75 8.12 -15.67 -17.15
N GLY A 76 9.22 -16.04 -16.52
CA GLY A 76 9.89 -15.25 -15.49
C GLY A 76 10.37 -16.12 -14.35
N ALA A 77 10.91 -15.47 -13.34
CA ALA A 77 11.38 -16.11 -12.12
C ALA A 77 10.75 -15.43 -10.92
N PHE A 78 11.04 -15.95 -9.73
CA PHE A 78 10.66 -15.35 -8.47
C PHE A 78 11.94 -15.10 -7.69
N GLU A 79 12.04 -13.91 -7.10
CA GLU A 79 13.20 -13.43 -6.34
C GLU A 79 12.69 -12.79 -5.06
N PRO A 80 13.54 -12.57 -4.03
CA PRO A 80 13.10 -11.89 -2.81
C PRO A 80 12.34 -10.59 -3.12
N GLY A 81 11.16 -10.43 -2.56
CA GLY A 81 10.30 -9.26 -2.74
C GLY A 81 10.53 -8.19 -1.68
N LYS A 82 9.53 -7.34 -1.46
CA LYS A 82 9.34 -6.57 -0.23
C LYS A 82 8.94 -7.49 0.92
N SER A 83 8.01 -8.41 0.65
CA SER A 83 7.54 -9.46 1.56
C SER A 83 7.78 -10.80 0.85
N GLY A 84 8.42 -11.76 1.52
CA GLY A 84 8.68 -13.06 0.90
C GLY A 84 9.38 -12.96 -0.46
N THR A 85 8.71 -13.45 -1.50
CA THR A 85 9.15 -13.43 -2.89
C THR A 85 8.19 -12.65 -3.78
N GLY A 86 8.76 -11.98 -4.79
CA GLY A 86 8.01 -11.29 -5.83
C GLY A 86 8.36 -11.80 -7.23
N TYR A 87 7.55 -11.40 -8.20
CA TYR A 87 7.74 -11.75 -9.59
C TYR A 87 8.87 -10.95 -10.24
N LEU A 88 9.89 -11.65 -10.76
CA LEU A 88 10.97 -11.07 -11.56
C LEU A 88 10.61 -11.13 -13.06
N SER A 89 10.37 -9.96 -13.64
CA SER A 89 10.40 -9.78 -15.09
C SER A 89 11.80 -9.37 -15.51
N ARG A 90 12.52 -10.26 -16.21
CA ARG A 90 13.90 -10.03 -16.69
C ARG A 90 13.93 -9.79 -18.19
N LYS A 91 14.80 -8.89 -18.65
CA LYS A 91 15.15 -8.75 -20.06
C LYS A 91 15.84 -10.01 -20.55
N THR A 92 15.22 -10.70 -21.51
CA THR A 92 15.85 -11.82 -22.22
C THR A 92 16.39 -11.35 -23.57
N ASP A 93 17.46 -11.98 -24.01
CA ASP A 93 18.03 -11.88 -25.36
C ASP A 93 17.13 -12.53 -26.43
N GLU A 94 16.33 -13.51 -26.03
CA GLU A 94 15.23 -14.04 -26.85
C GLU A 94 14.00 -13.12 -26.82
N SER A 95 13.17 -13.22 -27.87
CA SER A 95 11.84 -12.58 -28.05
C SER A 95 10.79 -13.06 -27.02
N GLY A 96 11.17 -12.99 -25.75
CA GLY A 96 10.57 -13.69 -24.63
C GLY A 96 9.70 -12.77 -23.80
N ARG A 97 8.40 -12.84 -24.09
CA ARG A 97 7.27 -12.42 -23.25
C ARG A 97 7.47 -12.77 -21.76
N ASN A 98 8.10 -11.89 -20.98
CA ASN A 98 8.42 -12.10 -19.56
C ASN A 98 7.51 -11.24 -18.69
N TYR A 99 6.27 -11.70 -18.55
CA TYR A 99 5.25 -11.05 -17.75
C TYR A 99 4.32 -12.06 -17.08
N VAL A 100 3.57 -11.57 -16.09
CA VAL A 100 2.37 -12.21 -15.55
C VAL A 100 1.16 -11.41 -15.99
N PHE A 101 0.02 -12.05 -16.13
CA PHE A 101 -1.22 -11.36 -16.46
C PHE A 101 -2.38 -11.87 -15.62
N PHE A 102 -3.33 -10.98 -15.36
CA PHE A 102 -4.60 -11.24 -14.71
C PHE A 102 -5.72 -10.78 -15.64
N PRO A 103 -6.91 -11.40 -15.64
CA PRO A 103 -8.06 -10.83 -16.33
C PRO A 103 -8.41 -9.49 -15.69
N THR A 104 -8.80 -8.49 -16.50
CA THR A 104 -9.31 -7.22 -15.96
C THR A 104 -10.73 -7.38 -15.43
N GLU A 105 -11.55 -8.20 -16.08
CA GLU A 105 -12.91 -8.47 -15.66
C GLU A 105 -12.96 -9.06 -14.23
N GLY A 106 -13.70 -8.39 -13.34
CA GLY A 106 -13.82 -8.76 -11.93
C GLY A 106 -12.68 -8.28 -11.03
N ASN A 107 -11.51 -7.95 -11.60
CA ASN A 107 -10.35 -7.47 -10.85
C ASN A 107 -10.16 -5.96 -10.90
N VAL A 108 -10.52 -5.31 -12.02
CA VAL A 108 -10.27 -3.87 -12.25
C VAL A 108 -11.54 -3.19 -12.75
N ALA A 109 -12.00 -2.17 -12.03
CA ALA A 109 -13.16 -1.38 -12.44
C ALA A 109 -12.73 -0.19 -13.30
N LYS A 110 -13.46 0.08 -14.40
CA LYS A 110 -13.15 1.22 -15.29
C LYS A 110 -13.41 2.59 -14.62
N LYS A 111 -14.42 2.68 -13.76
CA LYS A 111 -14.91 3.97 -13.23
C LYS A 111 -13.96 4.57 -12.19
N GLU A 112 -13.61 3.79 -11.18
CA GLU A 112 -12.76 4.23 -10.08
C GLU A 112 -11.99 3.06 -9.48
N GLY A 113 -10.90 3.38 -8.80
CA GLY A 113 -10.11 2.40 -8.09
C GLY A 113 -8.68 2.86 -7.83
N THR A 114 -7.91 1.90 -7.34
CA THR A 114 -6.48 2.05 -7.05
C THR A 114 -5.77 0.79 -7.49
N VAL A 115 -4.63 0.92 -8.16
CA VAL A 115 -3.67 -0.18 -8.33
C VAL A 115 -2.38 0.18 -7.62
N GLU A 116 -1.88 -0.72 -6.80
CA GLU A 116 -0.64 -0.53 -6.05
C GLU A 116 0.16 -1.82 -5.94
N PHE A 117 1.47 -1.67 -5.78
CA PHE A 117 2.44 -2.76 -5.70
C PHE A 117 3.78 -2.22 -5.19
N TRP A 118 4.65 -3.12 -4.76
CA TRP A 118 6.06 -2.83 -4.53
C TRP A 118 6.88 -3.10 -5.79
N LEU A 119 7.78 -2.20 -6.11
CA LEU A 119 8.68 -2.27 -7.25
C LEU A 119 10.12 -2.19 -6.76
N LYS A 120 10.92 -3.19 -7.10
CA LYS A 120 12.35 -3.25 -6.78
C LYS A 120 13.17 -3.29 -8.07
N PRO A 121 13.65 -2.14 -8.58
CA PRO A 121 14.56 -2.09 -9.72
C PRO A 121 15.85 -2.86 -9.41
N LEU A 122 16.40 -3.57 -10.39
CA LEU A 122 17.67 -4.31 -10.23
C LEU A 122 18.88 -3.58 -10.81
N ASN A 123 18.67 -2.47 -11.49
CA ASN A 123 19.72 -1.63 -12.05
C ASN A 123 19.52 -0.17 -11.65
N ASP A 124 20.51 0.67 -11.92
CA ASP A 124 20.34 2.11 -11.82
C ASP A 124 19.27 2.57 -12.81
N LEU A 125 18.48 3.59 -12.45
CA LEU A 125 17.45 4.15 -13.33
C LEU A 125 18.02 4.52 -14.71
N ALA A 126 19.27 4.99 -14.75
CA ALA A 126 19.99 5.32 -15.98
C ALA A 126 20.11 4.16 -17.00
N ALA A 127 19.89 2.90 -16.59
CA ALA A 127 19.87 1.73 -17.47
C ALA A 127 18.49 1.44 -18.09
N TYR A 128 17.40 1.96 -17.49
CA TYR A 128 16.03 1.69 -17.94
C TYR A 128 15.67 2.54 -19.16
N ARG A 129 14.95 1.93 -20.11
CA ARG A 129 14.49 2.56 -21.34
C ARG A 129 13.05 2.13 -21.58
N TYR A 130 12.11 2.94 -21.11
CA TYR A 130 10.68 2.79 -21.38
C TYR A 130 10.13 1.39 -21.08
N ARG A 131 10.49 0.84 -19.91
CA ARG A 131 10.11 -0.53 -19.51
C ARG A 131 8.73 -0.55 -18.88
N ARG A 132 7.79 -1.33 -19.42
CA ARG A 132 6.45 -1.44 -18.82
C ARG A 132 6.53 -2.17 -17.47
N VAL A 133 5.99 -1.55 -16.44
CA VAL A 133 5.88 -2.12 -15.09
C VAL A 133 4.52 -2.78 -14.93
N ILE A 134 3.47 -2.05 -15.24
CA ILE A 134 2.09 -2.51 -15.24
C ILE A 134 1.35 -1.89 -16.42
N SER A 135 0.50 -2.65 -17.10
CA SER A 135 -0.23 -2.14 -18.27
C SER A 135 -1.51 -2.92 -18.54
N SER A 136 -2.41 -2.32 -19.30
CA SER A 136 -3.52 -3.00 -19.96
C SER A 136 -3.65 -2.45 -21.37
N GLY A 137 -3.85 -3.33 -22.35
CA GLY A 137 -3.84 -2.97 -23.76
C GLY A 137 -2.49 -3.14 -24.44
N SER A 138 -2.55 -3.39 -25.74
CA SER A 138 -1.38 -3.49 -26.60
C SER A 138 -0.77 -2.12 -26.89
N TYR A 139 0.54 -2.08 -27.12
CA TYR A 139 1.21 -0.83 -27.50
C TYR A 139 0.50 -0.14 -28.67
N ASN A 140 0.17 1.14 -28.51
CA ASN A 140 -0.56 1.92 -29.52
C ASN A 140 -2.02 1.46 -29.79
N SER A 141 -2.66 0.69 -28.90
CA SER A 141 -4.11 0.39 -29.00
C SER A 141 -5.00 1.60 -28.67
N PRO A 142 -6.20 1.72 -29.26
CA PRO A 142 -7.09 2.84 -29.00
C PRO A 142 -7.51 2.97 -27.52
N GLU A 143 -7.51 1.87 -26.76
CA GLU A 143 -7.61 1.89 -25.30
C GLU A 143 -6.38 1.18 -24.71
N GLU A 144 -5.53 1.93 -24.02
CA GLU A 144 -4.46 1.35 -23.19
C GLU A 144 -4.18 2.22 -21.97
N PHE A 145 -3.73 1.60 -20.89
CA PHE A 145 -2.93 2.29 -19.90
C PHE A 145 -1.58 1.58 -19.73
N PHE A 146 -0.57 2.35 -19.36
CA PHE A 146 0.70 1.79 -18.92
C PHE A 146 1.34 2.67 -17.85
N LEU A 147 2.09 2.03 -16.97
CA LEU A 147 3.15 2.65 -16.21
C LEU A 147 4.46 2.13 -16.75
N TRP A 148 5.36 3.02 -17.17
CA TRP A 148 6.72 2.64 -17.51
C TRP A 148 7.74 3.13 -16.47
N LEU A 149 8.93 2.55 -16.53
CA LEU A 149 10.14 2.97 -15.82
C LEU A 149 11.23 3.28 -16.85
N ASP A 150 11.86 4.44 -16.69
CA ASP A 150 13.00 4.89 -17.49
C ASP A 150 14.03 5.66 -16.64
N ALA A 151 15.01 6.28 -17.29
CA ALA A 151 16.06 7.05 -16.63
C ALA A 151 15.55 8.34 -15.95
N GLN A 152 14.35 8.82 -16.30
CA GLN A 152 13.74 10.00 -15.72
C GLN A 152 12.85 9.63 -14.52
N GLY A 153 12.34 8.40 -14.48
CA GLY A 153 11.58 7.84 -13.38
C GLY A 153 10.38 7.04 -13.88
N LEU A 154 9.22 7.26 -13.25
CA LEU A 154 7.98 6.60 -13.65
C LEU A 154 7.12 7.53 -14.51
N THR A 155 6.47 6.97 -15.52
CA THR A 155 5.39 7.69 -16.25
C THR A 155 4.19 6.78 -16.42
N PHE A 156 3.06 7.24 -15.91
CA PHE A 156 1.75 6.68 -16.15
C PHE A 156 1.12 7.38 -17.35
N SER A 157 0.50 6.61 -18.24
CA SER A 157 -0.31 7.12 -19.34
C SER A 157 -1.60 6.32 -19.43
N ASN A 158 -2.73 7.00 -19.58
CA ASN A 158 -4.04 6.43 -19.86
C ASN A 158 -4.57 7.03 -21.16
N ARG A 159 -4.75 6.21 -22.21
CA ARG A 159 -5.22 6.63 -23.54
C ARG A 159 -6.57 6.01 -23.88
N ILE A 160 -7.50 6.85 -24.33
CA ILE A 160 -8.79 6.46 -24.91
C ILE A 160 -8.98 7.25 -26.21
N GLY A 161 -8.96 6.55 -27.34
CA GLY A 161 -8.95 7.15 -28.67
C GLY A 161 -7.74 8.08 -28.86
N GLN A 162 -8.02 9.36 -29.10
CA GLN A 162 -6.99 10.40 -29.27
C GLN A 162 -6.66 11.14 -27.96
N ALA A 163 -7.42 10.92 -26.88
CA ALA A 163 -7.20 11.56 -25.59
C ALA A 163 -6.21 10.73 -24.76
N ALA A 164 -5.22 11.39 -24.17
CA ALA A 164 -4.30 10.75 -23.23
C ALA A 164 -4.11 11.63 -21.99
N THR A 165 -4.09 10.99 -20.82
CA THR A 165 -3.66 11.60 -19.55
C THR A 165 -2.32 11.01 -19.17
N THR A 166 -1.32 11.85 -18.96
CA THR A 166 0.04 11.43 -18.58
C THR A 166 0.45 12.05 -17.26
N LEU A 167 0.96 11.22 -16.34
CA LEU A 167 1.50 11.63 -15.05
C LEU A 167 2.93 11.10 -14.92
N ALA A 168 3.82 11.87 -14.31
CA ALA A 168 5.21 11.51 -14.13
C ALA A 168 5.63 11.62 -12.67
N ALA A 169 6.48 10.69 -12.22
CA ALA A 169 7.25 10.81 -11.01
C ALA A 169 8.73 10.88 -11.39
N THR A 170 9.26 12.10 -11.46
CA THR A 170 10.64 12.38 -11.86
C THR A 170 11.54 12.63 -10.65
N GLY A 171 12.85 12.68 -10.90
CA GLY A 171 13.84 13.00 -9.86
C GLY A 171 13.92 11.93 -8.75
N LEU A 172 13.60 10.68 -9.09
CA LEU A 172 13.70 9.56 -8.18
C LEU A 172 15.18 9.25 -7.90
N THR A 173 15.52 9.05 -6.63
CA THR A 173 16.89 8.72 -6.18
C THR A 173 17.00 7.26 -5.76
N TRP A 174 16.23 6.38 -6.41
CA TRP A 174 16.15 4.96 -6.11
C TRP A 174 17.47 4.26 -6.39
N LYS A 175 17.85 3.33 -5.51
CA LYS A 175 19.03 2.49 -5.72
C LYS A 175 18.64 1.09 -6.20
N PRO A 176 19.51 0.42 -6.96
CA PRO A 176 19.30 -0.98 -7.32
C PRO A 176 19.07 -1.83 -6.07
N GLY A 177 18.03 -2.65 -6.09
CA GLY A 177 17.66 -3.56 -5.00
C GLY A 177 16.84 -2.92 -3.88
N GLU A 178 16.56 -1.62 -3.91
CA GLU A 178 15.61 -0.99 -2.97
C GLU A 178 14.17 -1.17 -3.47
N ALA A 179 13.29 -1.67 -2.61
CA ALA A 179 11.87 -1.81 -2.92
C ALA A 179 11.13 -0.51 -2.59
N HIS A 180 10.36 -0.02 -3.55
CA HIS A 180 9.58 1.21 -3.46
C HIS A 180 8.10 0.93 -3.70
N HIS A 181 7.24 1.61 -2.96
CA HIS A 181 5.79 1.46 -3.16
C HIS A 181 5.33 2.40 -4.27
N VAL A 182 4.50 1.89 -5.18
CA VAL A 182 3.92 2.68 -6.27
C VAL A 182 2.42 2.47 -6.26
N ALA A 183 1.66 3.57 -6.38
CA ALA A 183 0.21 3.52 -6.51
C ALA A 183 -0.31 4.49 -7.56
N ILE A 184 -1.29 4.04 -8.33
CA ILE A 184 -2.05 4.87 -9.26
C ILE A 184 -3.51 4.81 -8.85
N THR A 185 -4.14 5.97 -8.71
CA THR A 185 -5.58 6.09 -8.45
C THR A 185 -6.28 6.69 -9.65
N TRP A 186 -7.56 6.35 -9.81
CA TRP A 186 -8.47 6.94 -10.80
C TRP A 186 -9.88 7.02 -10.25
N GLY A 187 -10.63 8.06 -10.63
CA GLY A 187 -12.03 8.22 -10.24
C GLY A 187 -12.56 9.61 -10.57
N ASP A 188 -13.56 10.05 -9.82
CA ASP A 188 -14.21 11.36 -10.01
C ASP A 188 -13.26 12.55 -9.75
N ASP A 189 -12.17 12.33 -9.01
CA ASP A 189 -11.11 13.32 -8.78
C ASP A 189 -10.02 13.34 -9.87
N GLY A 190 -10.14 12.49 -10.90
CA GLY A 190 -9.12 12.27 -11.93
C GLY A 190 -8.08 11.21 -11.54
N PHE A 191 -6.90 11.29 -12.15
CA PHE A 191 -5.80 10.34 -11.90
C PHE A 191 -4.75 10.93 -10.97
N ALA A 192 -4.15 10.10 -10.11
CA ALA A 192 -2.98 10.46 -9.33
C ALA A 192 -1.94 9.34 -9.27
N LEU A 193 -0.66 9.72 -9.33
CA LEU A 193 0.49 8.83 -9.19
C LEU A 193 1.18 9.13 -7.85
N HIS A 194 1.35 8.10 -7.04
CA HIS A 194 2.01 8.14 -5.75
C HIS A 194 3.22 7.20 -5.76
N VAL A 195 4.29 7.65 -5.09
CA VAL A 195 5.50 6.88 -4.88
C VAL A 195 5.92 7.01 -3.43
N ASP A 196 6.19 5.88 -2.77
CA ASP A 196 6.53 5.80 -1.35
C ASP A 196 5.53 6.60 -0.48
N GLY A 197 4.24 6.36 -0.76
CA GLY A 197 3.10 7.01 -0.09
C GLY A 197 2.94 8.51 -0.35
N ARG A 198 3.80 9.13 -1.16
CA ARG A 198 3.73 10.57 -1.48
C ARG A 198 3.14 10.80 -2.86
N LEU A 199 2.23 11.76 -2.95
CA LEU A 199 1.71 12.24 -4.24
C LEU A 199 2.85 12.83 -5.08
N LYS A 200 2.99 12.36 -6.32
CA LYS A 200 3.98 12.86 -7.28
C LYS A 200 3.34 13.78 -8.31
N GLN A 201 2.22 13.35 -8.88
CA GLN A 201 1.45 14.17 -9.81
C GLN A 201 -0.01 13.70 -9.84
N ALA A 202 -0.92 14.64 -10.10
CA ALA A 202 -2.33 14.35 -10.33
C ALA A 202 -2.90 15.22 -11.45
N THR A 203 -3.99 14.75 -12.05
CA THR A 203 -4.91 15.56 -12.85
C THR A 203 -6.27 15.57 -12.17
N ARG A 204 -7.03 16.64 -12.36
CA ARG A 204 -8.42 16.75 -11.90
C ARG A 204 -9.45 16.48 -13.00
N VAL A 205 -8.98 16.01 -14.17
CA VAL A 205 -9.86 15.66 -15.29
C VAL A 205 -10.26 14.18 -15.11
N PRO A 206 -11.54 13.89 -14.81
CA PRO A 206 -12.00 12.52 -14.68
C PRO A 206 -11.95 11.83 -16.04
N SER A 207 -11.50 10.59 -16.05
CA SER A 207 -11.60 9.72 -17.21
C SER A 207 -11.60 8.28 -16.71
N PRO A 208 -12.37 7.37 -17.34
CA PRO A 208 -12.26 5.98 -17.01
C PRO A 208 -10.85 5.46 -17.29
N LEU A 209 -10.47 4.40 -16.59
CA LEU A 209 -9.25 3.66 -16.89
C LEU A 209 -9.45 2.88 -18.20
N ALA A 210 -8.54 3.06 -19.13
CA ALA A 210 -8.51 2.36 -20.41
C ALA A 210 -8.08 0.91 -20.19
N LEU A 211 -8.99 -0.04 -20.40
CA LEU A 211 -8.73 -1.47 -20.12
C LEU A 211 -8.97 -2.32 -21.36
N ASP A 212 -8.08 -3.27 -21.56
CA ASP A 212 -8.24 -4.43 -22.42
C ASP A 212 -8.57 -5.67 -21.57
N GLU A 213 -8.58 -6.87 -22.16
CA GLU A 213 -8.93 -8.13 -21.48
C GLU A 213 -7.99 -8.47 -20.31
N THR A 214 -6.75 -7.96 -20.33
CA THR A 214 -5.69 -8.35 -19.39
C THR A 214 -5.01 -7.16 -18.71
N LEU A 215 -4.76 -7.32 -17.42
CA LEU A 215 -3.82 -6.54 -16.62
C LEU A 215 -2.48 -7.27 -16.62
N ILE A 216 -1.44 -6.64 -17.12
CA ILE A 216 -0.10 -7.20 -17.28
C ILE A 216 0.83 -6.58 -16.25
N VAL A 217 1.62 -7.41 -15.57
CA VAL A 217 2.73 -6.98 -14.71
C VAL A 217 4.04 -7.49 -15.31
N GLY A 218 4.99 -6.57 -15.51
CA GLY A 218 6.21 -6.76 -16.30
C GLY A 218 6.07 -6.24 -17.73
N ASP A 219 7.17 -6.34 -18.50
CA ASP A 219 7.25 -5.85 -19.88
C ASP A 219 7.27 -7.02 -20.88
N PRO A 220 6.18 -7.25 -21.63
CA PRO A 220 6.10 -8.31 -22.63
C PRO A 220 7.07 -8.18 -23.80
N SER A 221 7.52 -6.96 -24.10
CA SER A 221 8.30 -6.66 -25.28
C SER A 221 9.79 -6.81 -25.01
N ASN A 222 10.24 -6.28 -23.87
CA ASN A 222 11.68 -6.17 -23.59
C ASN A 222 12.09 -6.72 -22.22
N GLY A 223 11.17 -7.14 -21.36
CA GLY A 223 11.42 -7.43 -19.95
C GLY A 223 11.68 -6.17 -19.11
N LEU A 224 11.38 -6.23 -17.82
CA LEU A 224 11.44 -5.06 -16.95
C LEU A 224 12.81 -4.89 -16.28
N ASP A 225 13.52 -5.97 -15.96
CA ASP A 225 14.66 -6.00 -15.03
C ASP A 225 14.33 -5.42 -13.65
N ALA A 226 13.18 -5.79 -13.11
CA ALA A 226 12.77 -5.46 -11.74
C ALA A 226 11.94 -6.58 -11.14
N VAL A 227 11.86 -6.61 -9.80
CA VAL A 227 10.92 -7.45 -9.06
C VAL A 227 9.67 -6.63 -8.75
N VAL A 228 8.50 -7.18 -9.04
CA VAL A 228 7.20 -6.63 -8.62
C VAL A 228 6.60 -7.55 -7.57
N ASP A 229 6.05 -6.97 -6.52
CA ASP A 229 5.58 -7.69 -5.34
C ASP A 229 4.29 -7.05 -4.79
N GLU A 230 3.48 -7.83 -4.06
CA GLU A 230 2.29 -7.35 -3.34
C GLU A 230 1.31 -6.54 -4.23
N LEU A 231 0.91 -7.12 -5.37
CA LEU A 231 -0.05 -6.50 -6.29
C LEU A 231 -1.44 -6.44 -5.65
N LYS A 232 -1.98 -5.23 -5.55
CA LYS A 232 -3.32 -4.97 -5.00
C LYS A 232 -4.10 -4.03 -5.91
N VAL A 233 -5.36 -4.38 -6.15
CA VAL A 233 -6.34 -3.52 -6.82
C VAL A 233 -7.50 -3.29 -5.86
N SER A 234 -7.74 -2.03 -5.51
CA SER A 234 -8.89 -1.61 -4.70
C SER A 234 -10.01 -1.08 -5.59
N LYS A 235 -11.24 -1.31 -5.16
CA LYS A 235 -12.48 -0.86 -5.81
C LYS A 235 -12.74 0.64 -5.63
N THR A 236 -11.97 1.29 -4.77
CA THR A 236 -12.13 2.69 -4.37
C THR A 236 -10.84 3.47 -4.61
N VAL A 237 -10.98 4.80 -4.68
CA VAL A 237 -9.85 5.73 -4.67
C VAL A 237 -9.24 5.76 -3.27
N ARG A 238 -8.05 5.17 -3.12
CA ARG A 238 -7.31 5.19 -1.86
C ARG A 238 -6.46 6.45 -1.75
N ARG A 239 -6.31 6.95 -0.54
CA ARG A 239 -5.43 8.09 -0.21
C ARG A 239 -4.34 7.71 0.81
N ASP A 240 -4.45 6.51 1.38
CA ASP A 240 -3.53 5.96 2.36
C ASP A 240 -2.84 4.74 1.78
N PHE A 241 -1.53 4.87 1.55
CA PHE A 241 -0.71 3.86 0.89
C PHE A 241 0.33 3.27 1.84
N ASP A 242 0.53 1.96 1.71
CA ASP A 242 1.55 1.19 2.41
C ASP A 242 2.92 1.47 1.78
N GLY A 243 3.41 2.69 1.98
CA GLY A 243 4.62 3.22 1.34
C GLY A 243 5.17 4.46 2.02
N ALA A 244 4.44 5.05 2.96
CA ALA A 244 4.94 6.12 3.82
C ALA A 244 6.04 5.57 4.77
N CYS A 245 7.24 5.35 4.26
CA CYS A 245 8.45 5.29 5.08
C CYS A 245 8.90 6.72 5.43
N ALA A 246 8.01 7.40 6.14
CA ALA A 246 8.36 8.07 7.38
C ALA A 246 7.19 7.71 8.30
N ALA A 247 7.46 7.18 9.48
CA ALA A 247 6.48 7.24 10.56
C ALA A 247 6.05 8.71 10.66
N VAL A 248 4.86 9.04 10.16
CA VAL A 248 4.29 10.38 10.32
C VAL A 248 3.76 10.38 11.73
N THR A 249 4.68 10.59 12.67
CA THR A 249 4.33 10.80 14.07
C THR A 249 3.73 12.21 14.18
N PRO A 250 2.68 12.40 15.00
CA PRO A 250 2.16 13.74 15.26
C PRO A 250 3.26 14.65 15.85
N PRO A 251 3.20 15.98 15.63
CA PRO A 251 4.10 16.90 16.32
C PRO A 251 3.88 16.81 17.84
N PRO A 252 4.94 16.97 18.66
CA PRO A 252 4.80 16.94 20.11
C PRO A 252 4.01 18.16 20.61
N VAL A 253 3.28 17.97 21.71
CA VAL A 253 2.70 19.08 22.48
C VAL A 253 3.83 19.91 23.08
N SER A 254 3.80 21.24 22.89
CA SER A 254 4.90 22.12 23.33
C SER A 254 4.52 23.05 24.49
N ASP A 255 3.25 23.09 24.87
CA ASP A 255 2.69 24.03 25.84
C ASP A 255 1.96 23.35 27.00
N LEU A 256 2.26 22.09 27.29
CA LEU A 256 1.67 21.36 28.42
C LEU A 256 1.94 22.10 29.73
N ARG A 257 0.88 22.30 30.52
CA ARG A 257 0.94 22.90 31.86
C ARG A 257 0.23 22.00 32.87
N ALA A 258 0.74 21.98 34.09
CA ALA A 258 0.17 21.25 35.21
C ALA A 258 -0.04 22.21 36.39
N VAL A 259 -1.26 22.25 36.93
CA VAL A 259 -1.63 23.11 38.07
C VAL A 259 -2.38 22.26 39.09
N ALA A 260 -1.88 22.19 40.32
CA ALA A 260 -2.59 21.53 41.41
C ALA A 260 -3.91 22.25 41.69
N CYS A 261 -5.00 21.50 41.83
CA CYS A 261 -6.34 22.06 42.00
C CYS A 261 -7.17 21.24 43.00
N GLY A 262 -6.85 21.43 44.28
CA GLY A 262 -7.44 20.69 45.38
C GLY A 262 -6.70 19.38 45.68
N ARG A 263 -7.08 18.75 46.79
CA ARG A 263 -6.30 17.67 47.38
C ARG A 263 -6.15 16.47 46.44
N GLY A 264 -4.92 16.13 46.08
CA GLY A 264 -4.63 14.99 45.20
C GLY A 264 -5.06 15.16 43.74
N ASN A 265 -5.34 16.39 43.30
CA ASN A 265 -5.84 16.68 41.96
C ASN A 265 -4.92 17.64 41.21
N VAL A 266 -4.71 17.39 39.91
CA VAL A 266 -3.96 18.26 39.01
C VAL A 266 -4.78 18.51 37.75
N ARG A 267 -4.88 19.78 37.37
CA ARG A 267 -5.42 20.19 36.08
C ARG A 267 -4.26 20.30 35.09
N LEU A 268 -4.36 19.53 34.01
CA LEU A 268 -3.48 19.60 32.86
C LEU A 268 -4.16 20.42 31.76
N THR A 269 -3.40 21.31 31.12
CA THR A 269 -3.86 22.08 29.96
C THR A 269 -2.79 22.09 28.88
N TRP A 270 -3.19 21.95 27.62
CA TRP A 270 -2.31 22.05 26.45
C TRP A 270 -3.11 22.45 25.22
N THR A 271 -2.43 22.78 24.12
CA THR A 271 -3.10 23.05 22.84
C THR A 271 -3.16 21.79 21.99
N ALA A 272 -4.33 21.50 21.41
CA ALA A 272 -4.52 20.37 20.50
C ALA A 272 -3.54 20.48 19.30
N PRO A 273 -2.84 19.38 18.95
CA PRO A 273 -1.81 19.39 17.91
C PRO A 273 -2.40 19.70 16.53
N LEU A 274 -1.56 20.22 15.62
CA LEU A 274 -1.92 20.35 14.22
C LEU A 274 -2.22 18.97 13.59
N PRO A 275 -3.15 18.89 12.62
CA PRO A 275 -3.31 17.71 11.78
C PRO A 275 -1.98 17.29 11.21
N ASP A 276 -1.72 15.99 11.18
CA ASP A 276 -0.69 15.51 10.28
C ASP A 276 -1.09 15.88 8.83
N ALA A 277 -0.11 15.90 7.93
CA ALA A 277 -0.34 16.28 6.53
C ALA A 277 -1.28 15.32 5.77
N SER A 278 -1.84 14.30 6.44
CA SER A 278 -2.62 13.19 5.86
C SER A 278 -4.10 13.15 6.28
N ASN A 279 -4.67 14.27 6.72
CA ASN A 279 -6.07 14.51 7.16
C ASN A 279 -6.20 14.52 8.69
N GLY A 280 -6.98 15.49 9.19
CA GLY A 280 -7.37 15.77 10.59
C GLY A 280 -6.98 14.73 11.65
N VAL A 281 -6.28 15.17 12.72
CA VAL A 281 -5.84 14.30 13.83
C VAL A 281 -6.99 13.43 14.34
N THR A 282 -7.01 12.17 13.94
CA THR A 282 -7.70 11.11 14.66
C THR A 282 -6.61 10.30 15.37
N GLY A 283 -6.71 10.25 16.70
CA GLY A 283 -5.69 9.66 17.56
C GLY A 283 -6.10 9.66 19.02
N ARG A 284 -5.20 9.26 19.90
CA ARG A 284 -5.41 9.27 21.35
C ARG A 284 -4.22 9.86 22.09
N TYR A 285 -4.49 10.46 23.26
CA TYR A 285 -3.44 10.90 24.16
C TYR A 285 -2.93 9.74 25.01
N LEU A 286 -1.61 9.62 25.10
CA LEU A 286 -0.91 8.82 26.10
C LEU A 286 -0.36 9.79 27.13
N VAL A 287 -1.00 9.84 28.29
CA VAL A 287 -0.60 10.75 29.37
C VAL A 287 0.06 9.94 30.47
N LYS A 288 1.25 10.38 30.91
CA LYS A 288 1.95 9.75 32.03
C LYS A 288 2.36 10.77 33.07
N TYR A 289 2.48 10.30 34.31
CA TYR A 289 3.19 11.03 35.36
C TYR A 289 4.32 10.19 35.96
N TYR A 290 5.30 10.86 36.55
CA TYR A 290 6.38 10.20 37.28
C TYR A 290 6.87 11.02 38.47
N THR A 291 7.65 10.37 39.35
CA THR A 291 8.29 11.02 40.51
C THR A 291 9.64 11.65 40.19
N GLU A 292 10.09 11.53 38.95
CA GLU A 292 11.26 12.21 38.39
C GLU A 292 10.88 12.87 37.06
N SER A 293 11.72 13.76 36.54
CA SER A 293 11.46 14.39 35.23
C SER A 293 11.41 13.34 34.12
N LEU A 294 10.31 13.31 33.38
CA LEU A 294 10.15 12.45 32.22
C LEU A 294 11.08 12.88 31.07
N ASN A 295 11.58 11.90 30.33
CA ASN A 295 12.38 12.05 29.12
C ASN A 295 12.15 10.82 28.23
N GLU A 296 12.76 10.81 27.04
CA GLU A 296 12.60 9.71 26.09
C GLU A 296 13.11 8.36 26.63
N GLN A 297 14.09 8.37 27.55
CA GLN A 297 14.67 7.15 28.11
C GLN A 297 13.82 6.53 29.23
N ASN A 298 13.18 7.35 30.07
CA ASN A 298 12.42 6.88 31.23
C ASN A 298 10.89 6.93 31.04
N TRP A 299 10.40 7.28 29.85
CA TRP A 299 8.95 7.33 29.54
C TRP A 299 8.21 6.04 29.93
N ALA A 300 8.83 4.88 29.71
CA ALA A 300 8.24 3.57 30.03
C ALA A 300 8.07 3.32 31.54
N GLU A 301 8.77 4.06 32.40
CA GLU A 301 8.71 3.95 33.86
C GLU A 301 7.60 4.83 34.47
N GLY A 302 7.04 5.75 33.68
CA GLY A 302 5.95 6.62 34.10
C GLY A 302 4.63 5.86 34.27
N GLU A 303 3.84 6.28 35.26
CA GLU A 303 2.50 5.77 35.54
C GLU A 303 1.49 6.32 34.54
N ASP A 304 0.65 5.45 33.99
CA ASP A 304 -0.38 5.83 33.01
C ASP A 304 -1.54 6.60 33.66
N VAL A 305 -1.91 7.71 33.03
CA VAL A 305 -3.14 8.46 33.32
C VAL A 305 -4.13 8.17 32.20
N PRO A 306 -5.24 7.46 32.49
CA PRO A 306 -6.27 7.23 31.49
C PRO A 306 -6.82 8.55 30.93
N CYS A 307 -6.71 8.72 29.61
CA CYS A 307 -7.33 9.82 28.88
C CYS A 307 -8.44 9.26 27.98
N ALA A 308 -9.67 9.71 28.20
CA ALA A 308 -10.86 9.15 27.53
C ALA A 308 -11.31 9.94 26.29
N PHE A 309 -10.70 11.11 26.02
CA PHE A 309 -11.03 11.93 24.87
C PHE A 309 -9.90 11.92 23.85
N ALA A 310 -10.28 11.95 22.58
CA ALA A 310 -9.36 12.13 21.46
C ALA A 310 -8.97 13.62 21.32
N PRO A 311 -7.86 13.94 20.63
CA PRO A 311 -7.53 15.32 20.27
C PRO A 311 -8.72 16.03 19.62
N GLY A 312 -9.03 17.23 20.11
CA GLY A 312 -10.08 18.09 19.57
C GLY A 312 -9.67 18.81 18.28
N THR A 313 -10.33 19.93 18.00
CA THR A 313 -9.96 20.74 16.83
C THR A 313 -8.56 21.31 17.04
N ALA A 314 -7.71 21.23 16.01
CA ALA A 314 -6.35 21.75 16.08
C ALA A 314 -6.31 23.19 16.58
N GLU A 315 -5.26 23.53 17.34
CA GLU A 315 -5.04 24.85 17.94
C GLU A 315 -6.08 25.27 19.00
N THR A 316 -6.97 24.38 19.42
CA THR A 316 -7.88 24.65 20.55
C THR A 316 -7.31 24.15 21.88
N PRO A 317 -7.59 24.83 23.00
CA PRO A 317 -7.11 24.41 24.30
C PRO A 317 -7.84 23.17 24.80
N GLU A 318 -7.07 22.19 25.23
CA GLU A 318 -7.51 20.96 25.89
C GLU A 318 -7.36 21.07 27.40
N VAL A 319 -8.28 20.47 28.15
CA VAL A 319 -8.27 20.48 29.62
C VAL A 319 -8.55 19.08 30.15
N MET A 320 -7.64 18.56 30.96
CA MET A 320 -7.80 17.27 31.64
C MET A 320 -7.64 17.42 33.16
N LEU A 321 -8.55 16.80 33.91
CA LEU A 321 -8.48 16.74 35.37
C LEU A 321 -7.99 15.36 35.81
N VAL A 322 -6.79 15.31 36.38
CA VAL A 322 -6.20 14.10 36.96
C VAL A 322 -6.49 14.08 38.47
N LYS A 323 -6.97 12.95 38.99
CA LYS A 323 -7.40 12.81 40.39
C LYS A 323 -6.68 11.63 41.05
N GLY A 324 -6.64 11.64 42.38
CA GLY A 324 -6.11 10.52 43.17
C GLY A 324 -4.58 10.41 43.12
N LEU A 325 -3.89 11.52 42.85
CA LEU A 325 -2.43 11.55 42.75
C LEU A 325 -1.76 11.57 44.13
N PRO A 326 -0.57 10.96 44.27
CA PRO A 326 0.24 11.09 45.47
C PRO A 326 0.57 12.55 45.81
N LEU A 327 0.49 12.91 47.10
CA LEU A 327 0.74 14.27 47.60
C LEU A 327 2.24 14.60 47.63
N LYS A 328 2.83 14.80 46.45
CA LYS A 328 4.25 15.14 46.26
C LYS A 328 4.44 15.87 44.92
N ARG A 329 5.68 16.27 44.63
CA ARG A 329 6.02 16.79 43.30
C ARG A 329 5.95 15.66 42.27
N LEU A 330 5.19 15.90 41.20
CA LEU A 330 5.06 14.98 40.06
C LEU A 330 5.35 15.73 38.75
N TRP A 331 5.86 14.98 37.78
CA TRP A 331 6.14 15.45 36.41
C TRP A 331 5.20 14.74 35.46
N PHE A 332 4.63 15.49 34.52
CA PHE A 332 3.62 15.04 33.56
C PHE A 332 4.13 15.26 32.14
N SER A 333 3.80 14.33 31.27
CA SER A 333 4.02 14.48 29.84
C SER A 333 2.96 13.73 29.04
N VAL A 334 2.77 14.19 27.79
CA VAL A 334 1.77 13.69 26.86
C VAL A 334 2.46 13.27 25.56
N ARG A 335 2.07 12.12 25.02
CA ARG A 335 2.28 11.77 23.61
C ARG A 335 0.94 11.68 22.90
N ILE A 336 0.96 11.85 21.59
CA ILE A 336 -0.18 11.58 20.73
C ILE A 336 0.13 10.31 19.94
N GLU A 337 -0.77 9.34 19.96
CA GLU A 337 -0.70 8.16 19.12
C GLU A 337 -1.76 8.29 18.02
N ASN A 338 -1.35 8.24 16.75
CA ASN A 338 -2.28 8.29 15.63
C ASN A 338 -2.98 6.93 15.39
N GLU A 339 -3.95 6.88 14.48
CA GLU A 339 -4.67 5.64 14.12
C GLU A 339 -3.75 4.51 13.62
N ARG A 340 -2.55 4.85 13.14
CA ARG A 340 -1.53 3.90 12.68
C ARG A 340 -0.55 3.47 13.78
N GLN A 341 -0.86 3.79 15.05
CA GLN A 341 -0.07 3.46 16.24
C GLN A 341 1.34 4.10 16.29
N PHE A 342 1.56 5.16 15.52
CA PHE A 342 2.79 5.95 15.61
C PHE A 342 2.63 7.04 16.67
N GLN A 343 3.60 7.13 17.58
CA GLN A 343 3.59 8.06 18.70
C GLN A 343 4.43 9.30 18.41
N SER A 344 3.94 10.48 18.80
CA SER A 344 4.73 11.71 18.81
C SER A 344 5.98 11.57 19.70
N PRO A 345 7.01 12.40 19.47
CA PRO A 345 8.00 12.68 20.52
C PRO A 345 7.33 13.13 21.82
N LEU A 346 8.08 13.08 22.92
CA LEU A 346 7.63 13.55 24.21
C LEU A 346 7.22 15.03 24.18
N SER A 347 6.13 15.39 24.88
CA SER A 347 5.81 16.80 25.10
C SER A 347 6.90 17.52 25.90
N ASN A 348 6.78 18.84 26.03
CA ASN A 348 7.45 19.50 27.16
C ASN A 348 6.98 18.87 28.49
N VAL A 349 7.87 18.82 29.48
CA VAL A 349 7.57 18.23 30.79
C VAL A 349 6.98 19.30 31.70
N ALA A 350 5.76 19.07 32.18
CA ALA A 350 5.11 19.95 33.15
C ALA A 350 5.27 19.38 34.56
N ALA A 351 5.50 20.22 35.57
CA ALA A 351 5.62 19.77 36.96
C ALA A 351 4.59 20.48 37.84
N ALA A 352 4.03 19.76 38.79
CA ALA A 352 3.15 20.32 39.83
C ALA A 352 3.50 19.74 41.20
N MET A 353 3.39 20.56 42.24
CA MET A 353 3.37 20.07 43.62
C MET A 353 1.93 19.69 43.94
N VAL A 354 1.65 18.40 44.12
CA VAL A 354 0.32 17.92 44.50
C VAL A 354 0.18 18.07 46.01
N GLU A 355 -0.73 18.95 46.42
CA GLU A 355 -1.07 19.22 47.83
C GLU A 355 -2.32 18.44 48.28
#